data_AF-A0A2N1Y2F5-F1
#
_entry.id   AF-A0A2N1Y2F5-F1
#
_cell.length_a   1.000
_cell.length_b   1.000
_cell.length_c   1.000
_cell.angle_alpha   90.00
_cell.angle_beta   90.00
_cell.angle_gamma   90.00
#
_symmetry.space_group_name_H-M   'P 1'
#
loop_
_entity.id
_entity.type
_entity.pdbx_description
1 polymer ?
#
loop_
_entity_poly.entity_id
_entity_poly.type
_entity_poly.pdbx_seq_one_letter_code
_entity_poly.pdbx_strand_id
1 'polypeptide(L)' 'MNATVASLARLYGPTAAELADCLLNIGDGLQAQLDALHAHPTIEGCEQVASNLDGARRHVLRLRERLLAERVSGDE' A
#
# COMPACT_ATOMS: atom_id res chain seq x y z
N MET A 1 -4.48 21.50 3.88
CA MET A 1 -4.20 20.46 4.91
C MET A 1 -3.29 21.10 5.94
N ASN A 2 -3.70 21.15 7.22
CA ASN A 2 -3.02 21.93 8.27
C ASN A 2 -1.65 21.32 8.60
N ALA A 3 -0.60 22.14 8.72
CA ALA A 3 0.79 21.68 8.96
C ALA A 3 0.92 20.76 10.18
N THR A 4 0.09 20.99 11.21
CA THR A 4 0.00 20.17 12.42
C THR A 4 -0.42 18.72 12.15
N VAL A 5 -1.33 18.49 11.19
CA VAL A 5 -1.79 17.14 10.81
C VAL A 5 -0.69 16.38 10.08
N ALA A 6 0.10 17.06 9.24
CA ALA A 6 1.23 16.47 8.55
C ALA A 6 2.35 16.07 9.53
N SER A 7 2.65 16.91 10.53
CA SER A 7 3.63 16.58 11.57
C SER A 7 3.18 15.42 12.46
N LEU A 8 1.92 15.37 12.88
CA LEU A 8 1.38 14.25 13.66
C LEU A 8 1.38 12.95 12.86
N ALA A 9 1.01 13.00 11.57
CA ALA A 9 1.09 11.84 10.70
C ALA A 9 2.53 11.33 10.57
N ARG A 10 3.55 12.19 10.60
CA ARG A 10 4.96 11.78 10.59
C ARG A 10 5.40 11.08 11.88
N LEU A 11 4.89 11.52 13.02
CA LEU A 11 5.25 10.95 14.32
C LEU A 11 4.51 9.65 14.66
N TYR A 12 3.26 9.51 14.21
CA TYR A 12 2.37 8.41 14.62
C TYR A 12 1.90 7.50 13.48
N GLY A 13 2.29 7.80 12.24
CA GLY A 13 1.95 6.94 11.11
C GLY A 13 2.97 5.81 10.92
N PRO A 14 2.63 4.79 10.13
CA PRO A 14 3.52 3.66 9.89
C PRO A 14 4.82 4.12 9.21
N THR A 15 5.91 3.48 9.63
CA THR A 15 7.26 3.65 9.08
C THR A 15 7.37 3.06 7.68
N ALA A 16 8.40 3.44 6.91
CA ALA A 16 8.65 2.81 5.61
C ALA A 16 8.90 1.30 5.73
N ALA A 17 9.57 0.85 6.81
CA ALA A 17 9.84 -0.56 7.05
C ALA A 17 8.55 -1.38 7.25
N GLU A 18 7.64 -0.92 8.11
CA GLU A 18 6.35 -1.60 8.35
C GLU A 18 5.49 -1.65 7.07
N LEU A 19 5.53 -0.59 6.26
CA LEU A 19 4.84 -0.57 4.97
C LEU A 19 5.48 -1.53 3.96
N ALA A 20 6.81 -1.66 3.96
CA ALA A 20 7.54 -2.57 3.08
C ALA A 20 7.26 -4.04 3.44
N ASP A 21 7.25 -4.38 4.73
CA ASP A 21 6.96 -5.75 5.20
C ASP A 21 5.58 -6.24 4.76
N CYS A 22 4.60 -5.32 4.68
CA CYS A 22 3.26 -5.64 4.20
C CYS A 22 3.20 -5.99 2.70
N LEU A 23 4.20 -5.61 1.90
CA LEU A 23 4.14 -5.79 0.43
C LEU A 23 4.13 -7.25 0.01
N LEU A 24 4.86 -8.12 0.72
CA LEU A 24 4.90 -9.55 0.42
C LEU A 24 3.50 -10.17 0.56
N ASN A 25 2.84 -9.91 1.69
CA ASN A 25 1.49 -10.40 1.95
C ASN A 25 0.47 -9.87 0.95
N ILE A 26 0.60 -8.59 0.54
CA ILE A 26 -0.26 -8.01 -0.50
C ILE A 26 -0.03 -8.71 -1.84
N GLY A 27 1.22 -8.96 -2.21
CA GLY A 27 1.59 -9.68 -3.44
C GLY A 27 1.02 -11.09 -3.48
N ASP A 28 1.25 -11.88 -2.43
CA ASP A 28 0.75 -13.25 -2.31
C ASP A 28 -0.78 -13.31 -2.37
N GLY A 29 -1.45 -12.37 -1.68
CA GLY A 29 -2.91 -12.27 -1.71
C GLY A 29 -3.46 -11.92 -3.10
N LEU A 30 -2.84 -10.98 -3.81
CA LEU A 30 -3.24 -10.62 -5.17
C LEU A 30 -3.01 -11.76 -6.16
N GLN A 31 -1.89 -12.48 -6.03
CA GLN A 31 -1.61 -13.64 -6.86
C GLN A 31 -2.70 -14.72 -6.67
N ALA A 32 -2.99 -15.09 -5.43
CA ALA A 32 -4.02 -16.09 -5.14
C ALA A 32 -5.41 -15.69 -5.68
N GLN A 33 -5.75 -14.40 -5.62
CA GLN A 33 -7.02 -13.90 -6.17
C GLN A 33 -7.06 -13.94 -7.71
N LEU A 34 -5.95 -13.61 -8.36
CA LEU A 34 -5.83 -13.70 -9.82
C LEU A 34 -5.90 -15.15 -10.30
N ASP A 35 -5.23 -16.07 -9.60
CA ASP A 35 -5.27 -17.50 -9.89
C ASP A 35 -6.71 -18.05 -9.74
N ALA A 36 -7.40 -17.67 -8.66
CA ALA A 36 -8.79 -18.05 -8.44
C ALA A 36 -9.74 -17.49 -9.52
N LEU A 37 -9.56 -16.22 -9.91
CA LEU A 37 -10.35 -15.59 -10.96
C LEU A 37 -10.07 -16.19 -12.34
N HIS A 38 -8.82 -16.59 -12.62
CA HIS A 38 -8.45 -17.27 -13.85
C HIS A 38 -9.12 -18.64 -13.97
N ALA A 39 -9.15 -19.40 -12.87
CA ALA A 39 -9.83 -20.70 -12.83
C ALA A 39 -11.36 -20.55 -12.97
N HIS A 40 -11.93 -19.53 -12.35
CA HIS A 40 -13.37 -19.29 -12.30
C HIS A 40 -13.72 -17.82 -12.50
N PRO A 41 -13.87 -17.37 -13.76
CA PRO A 41 -14.16 -15.97 -14.07
C PRO A 41 -15.60 -15.61 -13.70
N THR A 42 -15.76 -14.68 -12.77
CA THR A 42 -17.05 -14.10 -12.37
C THR A 42 -16.97 -12.58 -12.36
N ILE A 43 -18.13 -11.91 -12.47
CA ILE A 43 -18.20 -10.44 -12.42
C ILE A 43 -17.73 -9.94 -11.05
N GLU A 44 -18.23 -10.55 -9.99
CA GLU A 44 -17.90 -10.21 -8.61
C GLU A 44 -16.40 -10.42 -8.33
N GLY A 45 -15.81 -11.48 -8.87
CA GLY A 45 -14.37 -11.74 -8.74
C GLY A 45 -13.52 -10.67 -9.44
N CYS A 46 -13.93 -10.24 -10.63
CA CYS A 46 -13.28 -9.13 -11.35
C CYS A 46 -13.34 -7.82 -10.56
N GLU A 47 -14.50 -7.48 -10.00
CA GLU A 47 -14.68 -6.27 -9.17
C GLU A 47 -13.82 -6.31 -7.91
N GLN A 48 -13.78 -7.47 -7.24
CA GLN A 48 -13.00 -7.67 -6.02
C GLN A 48 -11.49 -7.53 -6.29
N VAL A 49 -10.98 -8.15 -7.35
CA VAL A 49 -9.57 -8.03 -7.75
C VAL A 49 -9.24 -6.59 -8.11
N ALA A 50 -10.09 -5.90 -8.88
CA ALA A 50 -9.87 -4.50 -9.23
C ALA A 50 -9.79 -3.59 -8.00
N SER A 51 -10.70 -3.78 -7.03
CA SER A 51 -10.69 -3.04 -5.75
C SER A 51 -9.41 -3.29 -4.96
N ASN A 52 -8.98 -4.55 -4.86
CA ASN A 52 -7.76 -4.91 -4.13
C ASN A 52 -6.48 -4.40 -4.81
N LEU A 53 -6.44 -4.38 -6.15
CA LEU A 53 -5.34 -3.78 -6.91
C LEU A 53 -5.23 -2.27 -6.66
N ASP A 54 -6.35 -1.54 -6.60
CA ASP A 54 -6.31 -0.12 -6.24
C ASP A 54 -5.86 0.08 -4.78
N GLY A 55 -6.28 -0.78 -3.86
CA GLY A 55 -5.78 -0.83 -2.49
C GLY A 55 -4.26 -1.01 -2.42
N ALA A 56 -3.72 -1.99 -3.14
CA ALA A 56 -2.30 -2.27 -3.24
C ALA A 56 -1.52 -1.08 -3.84
N ARG A 57 -2.06 -0.47 -4.91
CA ARG A 57 -1.49 0.76 -5.50
C ARG A 57 -1.41 1.89 -4.48
N ARG A 58 -2.47 2.14 -3.72
CA ARG A 58 -2.47 3.17 -2.66
C ARG A 58 -1.43 2.86 -1.58
N HIS A 59 -1.24 1.59 -1.22
CA HIS A 59 -0.22 1.17 -0.25
C HIS A 59 1.19 1.48 -0.74
N VAL A 60 1.52 1.13 -1.99
CA VAL A 60 2.80 1.45 -2.63
C VAL A 60 3.06 2.96 -2.68
N LEU A 61 2.03 3.76 -2.98
CA LEU A 61 2.15 5.21 -2.99
C LEU A 61 2.47 5.76 -1.59
N ARG A 62 1.82 5.26 -0.53
CA ARG A 62 2.15 5.64 0.85
C ARG A 62 3.58 5.25 1.22
N LEU A 63 4.04 4.07 0.83
CA LEU A 63 5.43 3.65 1.05
C LEU A 63 6.40 4.61 0.36
N ARG A 64 6.15 4.96 -0.91
CA ARG A 64 6.96 5.95 -1.65
C ARG A 64 6.99 7.30 -0.92
N GLU A 65 5.85 7.80 -0.48
CA GLU A 65 5.77 9.06 0.27
C GLU A 65 6.59 9.01 1.56
N ARG A 66 6.56 7.87 2.28
CA ARG A 66 7.37 7.66 3.48
C ARG A 66 8.86 7.62 3.20
N LEU A 67 9.29 6.86 2.21
CA LEU A 67 10.70 6.81 1.81
C LEU A 67 11.24 8.19 1.44
N LEU A 68 10.44 9.01 0.74
CA LEU A 68 10.81 10.39 0.43
C LEU A 68 10.90 11.27 1.67
N ALA A 69 9.96 11.14 2.61
CA ALA A 69 9.97 11.90 3.85
C ALA A 69 11.14 11.52 4.76
N GLU A 70 11.48 10.23 4.87
CA GLU A 70 12.61 9.75 5.66
C GLU A 70 13.95 10.24 5.08
N ARG A 71 14.12 10.21 3.75
CA ARG A 71 15.32 10.73 3.10
C ARG A 71 15.56 12.22 3.37
N VAL A 72 14.51 13.04 3.34
CA VAL A 72 14.61 14.48 3.65
C VAL A 72 14.94 14.75 5.13
N SER A 73 14.63 13.82 6.04
CA SER A 73 14.96 13.95 7.46
C SER A 73 16.35 13.43 7.86
N GLY A 74 17.05 12.72 6.97
CA GLY A 74 18.38 12.16 7.25
C GLY A 74 19.55 13.00 6.73
N ASP A 75 19.27 14.11 6.02
CA ASP A 75 20.27 15.03 5.43
C ASP A 75 20.51 16.31 6.28
N GLU A 76 20.08 16.33 7.56
CA GLU A 76 20.38 17.37 8.56
C GLU A 76 21.35 16.87 9.64
#